data_AF-A0A7X8L2I2-F1
#
_entry.id   AF-A0A7X8L2I2-F1
#
_cell.length_a   1.000
_cell.length_b   1.000
_cell.length_c   1.000
_cell.angle_alpha   90.00
_cell.angle_beta   90.00
_cell.angle_gamma   90.00
#
_symmetry.space_group_name_H-M   'P 1'
#
loop_
_entity.id
_entity.type
_entity.pdbx_description
1 polymer ?
#
loop_
_entity_poly.entity_id
_entity_poly.type
_entity_poly.pdbx_seq_one_letter_code
_entity_poly.pdbx_strand_id
1 'polypeptide(L)'
;MLDFNKTIYELTEDQPNLLDFFIANGLSQLENKLIVKSLGRKMTLNDALSKQNIDAEGFAEKLSQYLAQTQCGPDASLNQGEMSRGDIDIKGVLPCPIHLPLRDAILNETQRIEDESGIKISYDLRTANLGVSWITDEPDIILSAGFEMFFSKKMKVEYLQTGIYSGGDYPVDKTLIQHGAELKDPNGYYHIVGIVPAIFIVNKDRLEGRQMPRSWADLLNEQYADSVAIPKGDLDLYNAILLTIKAHHGVNGLLALGRSM
;
A
#
# COMPACT_ATOMS: atom_id res chain seq x y z
N MET A 1 -17.57 0.70 17.53
CA MET A 1 -17.92 1.11 16.17
C MET A 1 -17.85 2.64 16.13
N LEU A 2 -17.15 3.22 15.15
CA LEU A 2 -17.07 4.68 14.99
C LEU A 2 -18.46 5.24 14.65
N ASP A 3 -18.81 6.40 15.21
CA ASP A 3 -20.09 7.06 14.94
C ASP A 3 -19.94 8.00 13.73
N PHE A 4 -20.63 7.68 12.64
CA PHE A 4 -20.49 8.38 11.36
C PHE A 4 -21.20 9.74 11.35
N ASN A 5 -22.00 10.02 12.38
CA ASN A 5 -22.63 11.33 12.58
C ASN A 5 -21.73 12.29 13.36
N LYS A 6 -20.58 11.81 13.88
CA LYS A 6 -19.55 12.70 14.40
C LYS A 6 -18.86 13.43 13.26
N THR A 7 -18.37 14.62 13.58
CA THR A 7 -17.61 15.44 12.66
C THR A 7 -16.24 14.83 12.40
N ILE A 8 -15.67 15.08 11.22
CA ILE A 8 -14.35 14.57 10.85
C ILE A 8 -13.29 15.04 11.86
N TYR A 9 -13.43 16.25 12.38
CA TYR A 9 -12.56 16.79 13.42
C TYR A 9 -12.65 15.95 14.71
N GLU A 10 -13.85 15.69 15.23
CA GLU A 10 -14.06 14.86 16.43
C GLU A 10 -13.54 13.44 16.26
N LEU A 11 -13.58 12.89 15.04
CA LEU A 11 -13.06 11.55 14.78
C LEU A 11 -11.54 11.51 14.69
N THR A 12 -10.89 12.59 14.22
CA THR A 12 -9.45 12.60 13.93
C THR A 12 -8.61 13.29 15.00
N GLU A 13 -9.24 13.96 15.97
CA GLU A 13 -8.56 14.61 17.10
C GLU A 13 -7.85 13.60 18.01
N ASP A 14 -8.53 12.50 18.35
CA ASP A 14 -7.98 11.44 19.21
C ASP A 14 -7.17 10.38 18.43
N GLN A 15 -7.37 10.30 17.10
CA GLN A 15 -6.74 9.30 16.23
C GLN A 15 -6.35 9.93 14.88
N PRO A 16 -5.18 10.61 14.81
CA PRO A 16 -4.73 11.29 13.59
C PRO A 16 -4.60 10.34 12.39
N ASN A 17 -4.29 9.07 12.64
CA ASN A 17 -4.20 7.99 11.66
C ASN A 17 -5.54 7.64 10.98
N LEU A 18 -6.69 8.08 11.52
CA LEU A 18 -7.98 7.95 10.83
C LEU A 18 -8.08 8.94 9.66
N LEU A 19 -7.42 10.10 9.74
CA LEU A 19 -7.45 11.09 8.66
C LEU A 19 -6.80 10.52 7.39
N ASP A 20 -5.66 9.84 7.54
CA ASP A 20 -4.95 9.21 6.44
C ASP A 20 -5.77 8.07 5.83
N PHE A 21 -6.48 7.29 6.66
CA PHE A 21 -7.42 6.28 6.19
C PHE A 21 -8.57 6.90 5.40
N PHE A 22 -9.14 8.01 5.86
CA PHE A 22 -10.22 8.71 5.16
C PHE A 22 -9.79 9.21 3.79
N ILE A 23 -8.62 9.84 3.69
CA ILE A 23 -8.03 10.32 2.43
C ILE A 23 -7.83 9.16 1.46
N ALA A 24 -7.18 8.08 1.91
CA ALA A 24 -6.90 6.91 1.09
C ALA A 24 -8.16 6.17 0.62
N ASN A 25 -9.28 6.31 1.33
CA ASN A 25 -10.55 5.68 0.99
C ASN A 25 -11.54 6.63 0.30
N GLY A 26 -11.03 7.69 -0.36
CA GLY A 26 -11.81 8.50 -1.29
C GLY A 26 -12.22 9.88 -0.78
N LEU A 27 -11.76 10.29 0.41
CA LEU A 27 -12.01 11.63 0.96
C LEU A 27 -10.80 12.57 0.74
N SER A 28 -10.28 12.64 -0.49
CA SER A 28 -9.08 13.43 -0.84
C SER A 28 -9.19 14.93 -0.54
N GLN A 29 -10.40 15.48 -0.42
CA GLN A 29 -10.61 16.86 0.04
C GLN A 29 -10.01 17.15 1.42
N LEU A 30 -9.74 16.11 2.21
CA LEU A 30 -9.15 16.20 3.54
C LEU A 30 -7.62 16.34 3.52
N GLU A 31 -6.96 16.19 2.37
CA GLU A 31 -5.52 16.50 2.21
C GLU A 31 -5.23 17.98 2.51
N ASN A 32 -6.21 18.86 2.27
CA ASN A 32 -6.08 20.27 2.58
C ASN A 32 -6.31 20.53 4.07
N LYS A 33 -5.22 20.78 4.80
CA LYS A 33 -5.24 21.08 6.25
C LYS A 33 -6.13 22.27 6.63
N LEU A 34 -6.38 23.23 5.72
CA LEU A 34 -7.33 24.34 5.97
C LEU A 34 -8.78 23.86 5.94
N ILE A 35 -9.11 22.88 5.09
CA ILE A 35 -10.43 22.25 5.02
C ILE A 35 -10.69 21.43 6.28
N VAL A 36 -9.69 20.65 6.74
CA VAL A 36 -9.80 19.88 8.00
C VAL A 36 -10.04 20.82 9.19
N LYS A 37 -9.29 21.92 9.30
CA LYS A 37 -9.44 22.88 10.41
C LYS A 37 -10.76 23.69 10.38
N SER A 38 -11.34 23.94 9.21
CA SER A 38 -12.52 24.79 9.07
C SER A 38 -13.83 24.01 8.86
N LEU A 39 -13.87 23.16 7.84
CA LEU A 39 -15.01 22.33 7.45
C LEU A 39 -15.09 21.04 8.25
N GLY A 40 -13.95 20.46 8.66
CA GLY A 40 -13.91 19.23 9.46
C GLY A 40 -14.66 19.32 10.79
N ARG A 41 -14.84 20.53 11.34
CA ARG A 41 -15.63 20.79 12.57
C ARG A 41 -17.14 20.89 12.37
N LYS A 42 -17.61 20.91 11.11
CA LYS A 42 -19.03 21.10 10.76
C LYS A 42 -19.58 20.01 9.85
N MET A 43 -18.71 19.22 9.24
CA MET A 43 -19.05 18.16 8.30
C MET A 43 -18.90 16.80 8.99
N THR A 44 -19.97 16.01 8.99
CA THR A 44 -19.94 14.63 9.50
C THR A 44 -19.23 13.71 8.53
N LEU A 45 -18.80 12.54 8.99
CA LEU A 45 -18.25 11.51 8.11
C LEU A 45 -19.29 11.09 7.05
N ASN A 46 -20.56 10.91 7.44
CA ASN A 46 -21.65 10.60 6.52
C ASN A 46 -21.85 11.67 5.43
N ASP A 47 -21.78 12.95 5.78
CA ASP A 47 -21.90 14.04 4.80
C ASP A 47 -20.77 13.98 3.76
N ALA A 48 -19.55 13.68 4.23
CA ALA A 48 -18.38 13.61 3.37
C ALA A 48 -18.42 12.41 2.42
N LEU A 49 -18.86 11.24 2.91
CA LEU A 49 -19.06 10.04 2.11
C LEU A 49 -20.14 10.25 1.06
N SER A 50 -21.29 10.79 1.46
CA SER A 50 -22.42 11.09 0.56
C SER A 50 -22.01 12.04 -0.56
N LYS A 51 -21.24 13.08 -0.24
CA LYS A 51 -20.75 14.06 -1.22
C LYS A 51 -19.81 13.45 -2.27
N GLN A 52 -19.05 12.43 -1.90
CA GLN A 52 -18.16 11.69 -2.81
C GLN A 52 -18.82 10.45 -3.42
N ASN A 53 -20.12 10.26 -3.18
CA ASN A 53 -20.89 9.08 -3.64
C ASN A 53 -20.24 7.75 -3.19
N ILE A 54 -19.69 7.73 -1.98
CA ILE A 54 -19.08 6.56 -1.36
C ILE A 54 -20.14 5.83 -0.53
N ASP A 55 -20.24 4.53 -0.71
CA ASP A 55 -21.13 3.67 0.07
C ASP A 55 -20.71 3.63 1.55
N ALA A 56 -21.63 4.00 2.45
CA ALA A 56 -21.35 4.13 3.87
C ALA A 56 -21.15 2.76 4.55
N GLU A 57 -21.87 1.74 4.10
CA GLU A 57 -21.79 0.39 4.66
C GLU A 57 -20.44 -0.26 4.30
N GLY A 58 -20.05 -0.24 3.02
CA GLY A 58 -18.74 -0.70 2.57
C GLY A 58 -17.57 0.12 3.16
N PHE A 59 -17.76 1.43 3.39
CA PHE A 59 -16.77 2.23 4.11
C PHE A 59 -16.64 1.81 5.58
N ALA A 60 -17.76 1.52 6.26
CA ALA A 60 -17.77 1.05 7.64
C ALA A 60 -17.10 -0.32 7.80
N GLU A 61 -17.28 -1.22 6.83
CA GLU A 61 -16.56 -2.50 6.81
C GLU A 61 -15.05 -2.30 6.70
N LYS A 62 -14.59 -1.48 5.74
CA LYS A 62 -13.17 -1.15 5.57
C LYS A 62 -12.58 -0.48 6.82
N LEU A 63 -13.32 0.46 7.41
CA LEU A 63 -12.90 1.16 8.63
C LEU A 63 -12.84 0.20 9.82
N SER A 64 -13.77 -0.74 9.93
CA SER A 64 -13.77 -1.74 10.99
C SER A 64 -12.61 -2.72 10.83
N GLN A 65 -12.27 -3.11 9.59
CA GLN A 65 -11.09 -3.92 9.31
C GLN A 65 -9.80 -3.16 9.64
N TYR A 66 -9.69 -1.90 9.22
CA TYR A 66 -8.56 -1.03 9.57
C TYR A 66 -8.40 -0.91 11.08
N LEU A 67 -9.48 -0.60 11.80
CA LEU A 67 -9.47 -0.47 13.26
C LEU A 67 -9.11 -1.78 13.96
N ALA A 68 -9.67 -2.91 13.53
CA ALA A 68 -9.35 -4.22 14.08
C ALA A 68 -7.87 -4.59 13.85
N GLN A 69 -7.31 -4.22 12.71
CA GLN A 69 -5.88 -4.40 12.41
C GLN A 69 -4.99 -3.51 13.29
N THR A 70 -5.42 -2.29 13.62
CA THR A 70 -4.71 -1.44 14.61
C THR A 70 -4.91 -1.88 16.07
N GLN A 71 -5.96 -2.61 16.41
CA GLN A 71 -6.24 -3.06 17.79
C GLN A 71 -5.62 -4.43 18.12
N CYS A 72 -5.19 -5.22 17.12
CA CYS A 72 -4.58 -6.54 17.30
C CYS A 72 -3.05 -6.52 17.52
N GLY A 73 -2.45 -5.38 17.88
CA GLY A 73 -1.07 -5.32 18.35
C GLY A 73 -0.98 -4.59 19.70
N PRO A 74 -0.11 -5.02 20.63
CA PRO A 74 0.28 -4.15 21.71
C PRO A 74 0.95 -2.92 21.09
N ASP A 75 0.52 -1.74 21.54
CA ASP A 75 1.01 -0.41 21.17
C ASP A 75 0.74 0.11 19.74
N ALA A 76 -0.44 0.73 19.59
CA ALA A 76 -0.59 1.93 18.75
C ALA A 76 0.24 3.14 19.28
N SER A 77 0.97 2.97 20.38
CA SER A 77 1.82 3.95 21.06
C SER A 77 3.27 3.98 20.57
N LEU A 78 3.72 3.04 19.73
CA LEU A 78 5.10 3.03 19.22
C LEU A 78 5.35 4.02 18.06
N ASN A 79 4.31 4.73 17.61
CA ASN A 79 4.43 5.72 16.53
C ASN A 79 4.92 7.11 16.99
N GLN A 80 5.15 7.34 18.28
CA GLN A 80 5.62 8.64 18.78
C GLN A 80 6.54 8.48 20.00
N GLY A 81 7.78 8.08 19.75
CA GLY A 81 8.91 8.54 20.55
C GLY A 81 9.81 9.35 19.64
N GLU A 82 10.38 10.45 20.11
CA GLU A 82 11.63 10.95 19.52
C GLU A 82 12.67 9.83 19.68
N MET A 83 12.69 8.88 18.75
CA MET A 83 13.73 7.87 18.70
C MET A 83 14.97 8.59 18.23
N SER A 84 15.84 8.93 19.19
CA SER A 84 17.23 9.24 18.90
C SER A 84 17.75 8.19 17.92
N ARG A 85 18.29 8.61 16.78
CA ARG A 85 18.83 7.74 15.73
C ARG A 85 19.63 6.60 16.38
N GLY A 86 19.23 5.36 16.12
CA GLY A 86 19.97 4.18 16.56
C GLY A 86 21.31 4.07 15.84
N ASP A 87 22.03 2.98 16.11
CA ASP A 87 23.21 2.62 15.32
C ASP A 87 22.81 2.23 13.88
N ILE A 88 21.58 1.72 13.70
CA ILE A 88 20.95 1.42 12.41
C ILE A 88 19.57 2.06 12.38
N ASP A 89 19.20 2.73 11.29
CA ASP A 89 17.88 3.33 11.10
C ASP A 89 17.11 2.69 9.92
N ILE A 90 15.88 2.24 10.18
CA ILE A 90 15.01 1.60 9.21
C ILE A 90 13.77 2.48 9.00
N LYS A 91 13.53 2.95 7.78
CA LYS A 91 12.32 3.72 7.48
C LYS A 91 11.61 3.19 6.27
N GLY A 92 10.29 3.32 6.25
CA GLY A 92 9.58 2.89 5.06
C GLY A 92 8.11 2.69 5.22
N VAL A 93 7.56 2.06 4.20
CA VAL A 93 6.15 1.69 4.19
C VAL A 93 5.98 0.20 4.00
N LEU A 94 4.94 -0.34 4.62
CA LEU A 94 4.57 -1.76 4.53
C LEU A 94 3.24 -1.91 3.77
N PRO A 95 3.13 -2.88 2.85
CA PRO A 95 1.88 -3.12 2.11
C PRO A 95 0.82 -3.71 3.04
N CYS A 96 -0.41 -3.18 3.00
CA CYS A 96 -1.50 -3.57 3.89
C CYS A 96 -1.71 -5.10 4.02
N PRO A 97 -1.67 -5.92 2.95
CA PRO A 97 -1.89 -7.36 3.05
C PRO A 97 -0.83 -8.12 3.86
N ILE A 98 0.38 -7.57 4.00
CA ILE A 98 1.49 -8.17 4.74
C ILE A 98 2.04 -7.24 5.83
N HIS A 99 1.36 -6.14 6.14
CA HIS A 99 1.83 -5.11 7.05
C HIS A 99 2.14 -5.66 8.43
N LEU A 100 1.15 -6.33 9.06
CA LEU A 100 1.29 -6.91 10.39
C LEU A 100 2.37 -8.00 10.44
N PRO A 101 2.34 -9.06 9.60
CA PRO A 101 3.35 -10.11 9.69
C PRO A 101 4.76 -9.59 9.42
N LEU A 102 4.94 -8.63 8.50
CA LEU A 102 6.24 -8.06 8.20
C LEU A 102 6.74 -7.18 9.36
N ARG A 103 5.85 -6.35 9.93
CA ARG A 103 6.18 -5.54 11.12
C ARG A 103 6.59 -6.43 12.29
N ASP A 104 5.82 -7.46 12.59
CA ASP A 104 6.10 -8.35 13.72
C ASP A 104 7.39 -9.14 13.50
N ALA A 105 7.69 -9.55 12.26
CA ALA A 105 8.97 -10.17 11.92
C ALA A 105 10.15 -9.21 12.12
N ILE A 106 10.04 -7.96 11.68
CA ILE A 106 11.07 -6.92 11.86
C ILE A 106 11.27 -6.64 13.35
N LEU A 107 10.20 -6.46 14.12
CA LEU A 107 10.25 -6.21 15.56
C LEU A 107 10.99 -7.32 16.31
N ASN A 108 10.62 -8.58 16.04
CA ASN A 108 11.24 -9.73 16.69
C ASN A 108 12.72 -9.87 16.33
N GLU A 109 13.08 -9.65 15.06
CA GLU A 109 14.46 -9.75 14.61
C GLU A 109 15.32 -8.59 15.14
N THR A 110 14.76 -7.38 15.17
CA THR A 110 15.39 -6.23 15.82
C THR A 110 15.71 -6.56 17.27
N GLN A 111 14.72 -6.96 18.08
CA GLN A 111 14.94 -7.27 19.49
C GLN A 111 16.03 -8.34 19.68
N ARG A 112 16.02 -9.39 18.85
CA ARG A 112 17.03 -10.44 18.87
C ARG A 112 18.44 -9.88 18.62
N ILE A 113 18.60 -9.01 17.63
CA ILE A 113 19.89 -8.38 17.31
C ILE A 113 20.33 -7.45 18.45
N GLU A 114 19.43 -6.64 19.00
CA GLU A 114 19.76 -5.75 20.12
C GLU A 114 20.23 -6.54 21.35
N ASP A 115 19.56 -7.65 21.67
CA ASP A 115 19.91 -8.53 22.80
C ASP A 115 21.25 -9.26 22.59
N GLU A 116 21.54 -9.72 21.37
CA GLU A 116 22.75 -10.50 21.06
C GLU A 116 24.00 -9.63 20.87
N SER A 117 23.85 -8.42 20.31
CA SER A 117 24.96 -7.59 19.87
C SER A 117 25.10 -6.25 20.58
N GLY A 118 24.04 -5.78 21.25
CA GLY A 118 23.96 -4.45 21.84
C GLY A 118 23.80 -3.31 20.83
N ILE A 119 23.70 -3.61 19.52
CA ILE A 119 23.42 -2.64 18.46
C ILE A 119 22.00 -2.13 18.65
N LYS A 120 21.80 -0.81 18.63
CA LYS A 120 20.46 -0.21 18.70
C LYS A 120 19.88 0.00 17.31
N ILE A 121 18.66 -0.47 17.07
CA ILE A 121 18.00 -0.36 15.78
C ILE A 121 16.75 0.53 15.94
N SER A 122 16.74 1.68 15.26
CA SER A 122 15.55 2.52 15.14
C SER A 122 14.71 2.12 13.92
N TYR A 123 13.39 2.20 14.05
CA TYR A 123 12.48 1.99 12.92
C TYR A 123 11.29 2.98 12.92
N ASP A 124 10.92 3.48 11.74
CA ASP A 124 9.67 4.23 11.46
C ASP A 124 9.00 3.60 10.24
N LEU A 125 8.04 2.71 10.50
CA LEU A 125 7.34 1.92 9.50
C LEU A 125 5.88 2.33 9.43
N ARG A 126 5.46 2.83 8.27
CA ARG A 126 4.13 3.37 8.04
C ARG A 126 3.34 2.56 7.01
N THR A 127 2.10 2.91 6.81
CA THR A 127 1.23 2.27 5.80
C THR A 127 1.60 2.71 4.38
N ALA A 128 1.50 1.79 3.40
CA ALA A 128 1.84 2.04 1.99
C ALA A 128 1.14 3.26 1.35
N ASN A 129 -0.09 3.58 1.77
CA ASN A 129 -0.84 4.75 1.27
C ASN A 129 -0.15 6.11 1.53
N LEU A 130 0.76 6.20 2.51
CA LEU A 130 1.52 7.43 2.78
C LEU A 130 2.70 7.62 1.82
N GLY A 131 3.07 6.58 1.08
CA GLY A 131 4.26 6.55 0.24
C GLY A 131 5.54 6.81 1.05
N VAL A 132 6.62 7.13 0.34
CA VAL A 132 7.96 7.35 0.96
C VAL A 132 8.39 8.82 0.96
N SER A 133 7.51 9.74 0.56
CA SER A 133 7.83 11.17 0.41
C SER A 133 8.18 11.86 1.73
N TRP A 134 7.72 11.32 2.86
CA TRP A 134 7.99 11.83 4.21
C TRP A 134 9.40 11.49 4.70
N ILE A 135 10.09 10.54 4.06
CA ILE A 135 11.48 10.19 4.37
C ILE A 135 12.37 11.29 3.79
N THR A 136 12.85 12.16 4.68
CA THR A 136 13.62 13.36 4.31
C THR A 136 15.11 13.19 4.51
N ASP A 137 15.50 12.30 5.42
CA ASP A 137 16.86 11.93 5.75
C ASP A 137 17.34 10.67 5.00
N GLU A 138 18.55 10.20 5.33
CA GLU A 138 19.20 9.03 4.75
C GLU A 138 19.26 7.90 5.79
N PRO A 139 18.17 7.13 5.97
CA PRO A 139 18.16 5.93 6.82
C PRO A 139 19.06 4.84 6.23
N ASP A 140 19.49 3.88 7.04
CA ASP A 140 20.35 2.78 6.58
C ASP A 140 19.57 1.75 5.75
N ILE A 141 18.27 1.58 6.02
CA ILE A 141 17.37 0.70 5.28
C ILE A 141 16.09 1.45 4.90
N ILE A 142 15.74 1.42 3.62
CA ILE A 142 14.45 1.91 3.13
C ILE A 142 13.56 0.74 2.71
N LEU A 143 12.37 0.65 3.31
CA LEU A 143 11.31 -0.25 2.85
C LEU A 143 10.30 0.52 1.99
N SER A 144 10.01 -0.02 0.81
CA SER A 144 9.02 0.54 -0.10
C SER A 144 8.03 -0.54 -0.54
N ALA A 145 6.83 -0.12 -0.92
CA ALA A 145 5.78 -0.97 -1.45
C ALA A 145 5.37 -0.48 -2.84
N GLY A 146 4.94 -1.44 -3.68
CA GLY A 146 4.43 -1.14 -5.01
C GLY A 146 5.49 -0.50 -5.92
N PHE A 147 5.07 0.52 -6.67
CA PHE A 147 5.92 1.19 -7.66
C PHE A 147 6.39 2.58 -7.23
N GLU A 148 6.07 3.00 -6.01
CA GLU A 148 6.31 4.35 -5.53
C GLU A 148 7.81 4.72 -5.55
N MET A 149 8.68 3.75 -5.26
CA MET A 149 10.14 3.92 -5.35
C MET A 149 10.61 4.33 -6.77
N PHE A 150 9.92 3.91 -7.82
CA PHE A 150 10.30 4.18 -9.21
C PHE A 150 9.66 5.46 -9.78
N PHE A 151 8.49 5.84 -9.26
CA PHE A 151 7.77 7.03 -9.72
C PHE A 151 8.11 8.27 -8.91
N SER A 152 8.55 8.12 -7.66
CA SER A 152 9.10 9.23 -6.88
C SER A 152 10.38 9.74 -7.52
N LYS A 153 10.34 11.00 -8.00
CA LYS A 153 11.51 11.69 -8.57
C LYS A 153 12.68 11.71 -7.57
N LYS A 154 12.37 11.90 -6.28
CA LYS A 154 13.35 11.90 -5.20
C LYS A 154 14.03 10.53 -5.11
N MET A 155 13.24 9.46 -4.96
CA MET A 155 13.79 8.11 -4.85
C MET A 155 14.64 7.72 -6.06
N LYS A 156 14.11 7.96 -7.26
CA LYS A 156 14.79 7.57 -8.49
C LYS A 156 16.10 8.34 -8.72
N VAL A 157 16.10 9.66 -8.53
CA VAL A 157 17.26 10.49 -8.85
C VAL A 157 18.26 10.53 -7.70
N GLU A 158 17.79 10.76 -6.48
CA GLU A 158 18.67 11.01 -5.33
C GLU A 158 19.17 9.75 -4.65
N TYR A 159 18.42 8.63 -4.71
CA TYR A 159 18.80 7.41 -4.00
C TYR A 159 19.24 6.27 -4.91
N LEU A 160 18.55 6.05 -6.03
CA LEU A 160 18.94 4.97 -6.97
C LEU A 160 20.09 5.37 -7.90
N GLN A 161 20.02 6.55 -8.50
CA GLN A 161 21.01 6.96 -9.51
C GLN A 161 22.33 7.50 -8.92
N THR A 162 22.34 7.91 -7.66
CA THR A 162 23.56 8.38 -6.95
C THR A 162 24.40 7.22 -6.40
N GLY A 163 23.83 6.01 -6.32
CA GLY A 163 24.50 4.83 -5.75
C GLY A 163 24.62 4.84 -4.23
N ILE A 164 23.86 5.68 -3.53
CA ILE A 164 23.86 5.74 -2.05
C ILE A 164 23.23 4.47 -1.46
N TYR A 165 22.23 3.91 -2.13
CA TYR A 165 21.58 2.66 -1.73
C TYR A 165 21.90 1.53 -2.70
N SER A 166 21.90 0.31 -2.17
CA SER A 166 21.95 -0.91 -2.95
C SER A 166 20.95 -1.92 -2.41
N GLY A 167 20.46 -2.81 -3.27
CA GLY A 167 19.59 -3.92 -2.86
C GLY A 167 20.32 -5.04 -2.12
N GLY A 168 21.66 -5.02 -2.13
CA GLY A 168 22.46 -6.16 -1.71
C GLY A 168 22.32 -7.38 -2.65
N ASP A 169 23.03 -8.45 -2.32
CA ASP A 169 22.98 -9.73 -3.04
C ASP A 169 22.47 -10.82 -2.12
N TYR A 170 21.15 -10.87 -1.96
CA TYR A 170 20.46 -11.86 -1.12
C TYR A 170 19.79 -12.93 -1.99
N PRO A 171 19.75 -14.19 -1.52
CA PRO A 171 19.11 -15.26 -2.26
C PRO A 171 17.59 -15.04 -2.37
N VAL A 172 17.06 -15.22 -3.58
CA VAL A 172 15.61 -15.25 -3.80
C VAL A 172 15.07 -16.66 -3.50
N ASP A 173 13.83 -16.74 -3.02
CA ASP A 173 13.18 -18.01 -2.70
C ASP A 173 13.20 -18.96 -3.92
N LYS A 174 13.67 -20.19 -3.69
CA LYS A 174 13.84 -21.18 -4.76
C LYS A 174 12.53 -21.52 -5.47
N THR A 175 11.41 -21.46 -4.76
CA THR A 175 10.08 -21.71 -5.30
C THR A 175 9.72 -20.67 -6.35
N LEU A 176 10.06 -19.40 -6.12
CA LEU A 176 9.82 -18.32 -7.08
C LEU A 176 10.67 -18.52 -8.34
N ILE A 177 11.96 -18.83 -8.17
CA ILE A 177 12.88 -19.13 -9.28
C ILE A 177 12.36 -20.31 -10.12
N GLN A 178 11.89 -21.38 -9.48
CA GLN A 178 11.31 -22.55 -10.17
C GLN A 178 10.07 -22.21 -11.01
N HIS A 179 9.32 -21.19 -10.61
CA HIS A 179 8.15 -20.68 -11.35
C HIS A 179 8.51 -19.55 -12.34
N GLY A 180 9.81 -19.34 -12.62
CA GLY A 180 10.29 -18.33 -13.56
C GLY A 180 10.24 -16.89 -13.02
N ALA A 181 10.07 -16.71 -11.71
CA ALA A 181 10.08 -15.42 -11.05
C ALA A 181 11.39 -15.25 -10.27
N GLU A 182 12.47 -14.91 -10.98
CA GLU A 182 13.77 -14.65 -10.35
C GLU A 182 13.76 -13.38 -9.49
N LEU A 183 12.93 -12.38 -9.82
CA LEU A 183 12.68 -11.15 -9.06
C LEU A 183 13.94 -10.37 -8.60
N LYS A 184 15.07 -10.64 -9.23
CA LYS A 184 16.31 -9.91 -9.00
C LYS A 184 16.27 -8.60 -9.79
N ASP A 185 16.58 -7.49 -9.13
CA ASP A 185 16.79 -6.23 -9.85
C ASP A 185 18.08 -6.36 -10.68
N PRO A 186 18.01 -6.25 -12.03
CA PRO A 186 19.18 -6.34 -12.88
C PRO A 186 20.21 -5.22 -12.63
N ASN A 187 19.81 -4.11 -12.01
CA ASN A 187 20.71 -3.01 -11.69
C ASN A 187 21.19 -3.01 -10.22
N GLY A 188 20.66 -3.90 -9.38
CA GLY A 188 21.07 -4.04 -7.97
C GLY A 188 20.67 -2.88 -7.05
N TYR A 189 19.67 -2.09 -7.41
CA TYR A 189 19.19 -0.96 -6.60
C TYR A 189 18.31 -1.38 -5.43
N TYR A 190 17.58 -2.48 -5.53
CA TYR A 190 16.68 -2.97 -4.49
C TYR A 190 16.61 -4.51 -4.45
N HIS A 191 16.11 -5.04 -3.34
CA HIS A 191 15.82 -6.46 -3.17
C HIS A 191 14.37 -6.66 -2.73
N ILE A 192 13.69 -7.63 -3.35
CA ILE A 192 12.29 -7.93 -3.07
C ILE A 192 12.20 -8.85 -1.84
N VAL A 193 11.68 -8.31 -0.73
CA VAL A 193 11.51 -9.04 0.53
C VAL A 193 10.11 -9.66 0.71
N GLY A 194 9.15 -9.31 -0.16
CA GLY A 194 7.78 -9.78 -0.06
C GLY A 194 6.99 -9.54 -1.34
N ILE A 195 5.99 -10.40 -1.59
CA ILE A 195 5.15 -10.36 -2.79
C ILE A 195 3.69 -10.47 -2.36
N VAL A 196 2.85 -9.61 -2.94
CA VAL A 196 1.40 -9.69 -2.82
C VAL A 196 0.84 -10.05 -4.21
N PRO A 197 0.40 -11.29 -4.44
CA PRO A 197 -0.11 -11.68 -5.75
C PRO A 197 -1.50 -11.10 -6.01
N ALA A 198 -1.67 -10.47 -7.17
CA ALA A 198 -2.97 -10.07 -7.68
C ALA A 198 -3.68 -11.28 -8.31
N ILE A 199 -4.79 -11.72 -7.72
CA ILE A 199 -5.56 -12.89 -8.19
C ILE A 199 -6.94 -12.50 -8.72
N PHE A 200 -7.51 -13.35 -9.57
CA PHE A 200 -8.89 -13.18 -10.03
C PHE A 200 -9.88 -13.71 -9.01
N ILE A 201 -10.86 -12.87 -8.68
CA ILE A 201 -12.07 -13.29 -7.96
C ILE A 201 -13.20 -13.27 -8.98
N VAL A 202 -13.79 -14.44 -9.24
CA VAL A 202 -14.79 -14.62 -10.31
C VAL A 202 -16.15 -14.96 -9.72
N ASN A 203 -17.16 -14.16 -10.04
CA ASN A 203 -18.54 -14.50 -9.77
C ASN A 203 -19.04 -15.52 -10.81
N LYS A 204 -19.13 -16.79 -10.39
CA LYS A 204 -19.49 -17.91 -11.28
C LYS A 204 -20.92 -17.81 -11.82
N ASP A 205 -21.83 -17.20 -11.08
CA ASP A 205 -23.23 -17.05 -11.49
C ASP A 205 -23.40 -16.02 -12.62
N ARG A 206 -22.43 -15.09 -12.74
CA ARG A 206 -22.40 -14.04 -13.76
C ARG A 206 -21.55 -14.42 -14.98
N LEU A 207 -21.03 -15.65 -15.05
CA LEU A 207 -20.28 -16.09 -16.22
C LEU A 207 -21.18 -16.30 -17.44
N GLU A 208 -22.45 -16.69 -17.26
CA GLU A 208 -23.44 -16.80 -18.34
C GLU A 208 -22.94 -17.66 -19.53
N GLY A 209 -22.24 -18.77 -19.22
CA GLY A 209 -21.67 -19.68 -20.22
C GLY A 209 -20.25 -19.33 -20.68
N ARG A 210 -19.71 -18.17 -20.27
CA ARG A 210 -18.30 -17.80 -20.51
C ARG A 210 -17.35 -18.69 -19.72
N GLN A 211 -16.17 -18.92 -20.28
CA GLN A 211 -15.11 -19.60 -19.55
C GLN A 211 -14.62 -18.74 -18.38
N MET A 212 -14.12 -19.38 -17.33
CA MET A 212 -13.44 -18.65 -16.25
C MET A 212 -12.06 -18.19 -16.76
N PRO A 213 -11.70 -16.89 -16.62
CA PRO A 213 -10.41 -16.41 -17.07
C PRO A 213 -9.28 -17.07 -16.26
N ARG A 214 -8.19 -17.43 -16.93
CA ARG A 214 -7.01 -18.07 -16.33
C ARG A 214 -5.74 -17.24 -16.51
N SER A 215 -5.80 -16.19 -17.31
CA SER A 215 -4.71 -15.27 -17.58
C SER A 215 -5.21 -13.84 -17.76
N TRP A 216 -4.30 -12.88 -17.62
CA TRP A 216 -4.56 -11.48 -17.95
C TRP A 216 -4.97 -11.27 -19.42
N ALA A 217 -4.44 -12.10 -20.32
CA ALA A 217 -4.77 -12.08 -21.73
C ALA A 217 -6.24 -12.48 -21.99
N ASP A 218 -6.78 -13.41 -21.20
CA ASP A 218 -8.19 -13.85 -21.34
C ASP A 218 -9.14 -12.67 -21.14
N LEU A 219 -8.85 -11.80 -20.15
CA LEU A 219 -9.66 -10.61 -19.85
C LEU A 219 -9.70 -9.61 -21.01
N LEU A 220 -8.79 -9.70 -21.98
CA LEU A 220 -8.75 -8.82 -23.16
C LEU A 220 -9.68 -9.29 -24.29
N ASN A 221 -10.32 -10.45 -24.15
CA ASN A 221 -11.28 -10.98 -25.11
C ASN A 221 -12.60 -10.18 -25.08
N GLU A 222 -13.29 -10.11 -26.21
CA GLU A 222 -14.59 -9.43 -26.34
C GLU A 222 -15.67 -10.01 -25.41
N GLN A 223 -15.61 -11.30 -25.07
CA GLN A 223 -16.58 -11.93 -24.17
C GLN A 223 -16.61 -11.32 -22.76
N TYR A 224 -15.56 -10.61 -22.36
CA TYR A 224 -15.47 -9.95 -21.05
C TYR A 224 -15.73 -8.44 -21.09
N ALA A 225 -16.22 -7.91 -22.22
CA ALA A 225 -16.66 -6.51 -22.31
C ALA A 225 -17.59 -6.12 -21.14
N ASP A 226 -17.37 -4.96 -20.55
CA ASP A 226 -18.15 -4.39 -19.44
C ASP A 226 -18.40 -5.36 -18.26
N SER A 227 -17.43 -6.24 -17.94
CA SER A 227 -17.61 -7.29 -16.92
C SER A 227 -16.44 -7.51 -15.97
N VAL A 228 -15.41 -6.66 -16.03
CA VAL A 228 -14.20 -6.73 -15.21
C VAL A 228 -14.12 -5.51 -14.30
N ALA A 229 -14.22 -5.70 -12.99
CA ALA A 229 -13.95 -4.63 -12.03
C ALA A 229 -12.48 -4.67 -11.57
N ILE A 230 -11.79 -3.53 -11.66
CA ILE A 230 -10.44 -3.35 -11.11
C ILE A 230 -10.50 -2.30 -9.99
N PRO A 231 -9.87 -2.54 -8.82
CA PRO A 231 -9.87 -1.61 -7.71
C PRO A 231 -9.02 -0.36 -8.00
N LYS A 232 -9.64 0.66 -8.61
CA LYS A 232 -8.98 1.94 -8.96
C LYS A 232 -8.48 2.73 -7.74
N GLY A 233 -9.04 2.47 -6.56
CA GLY A 233 -8.63 3.11 -5.30
C GLY A 233 -7.34 2.55 -4.69
N ASP A 234 -6.91 1.37 -5.12
CA ASP A 234 -5.60 0.80 -4.78
C ASP A 234 -4.64 1.12 -5.92
N LEU A 235 -3.89 2.21 -5.79
CA LEU A 235 -2.99 2.67 -6.84
C LEU A 235 -1.87 1.67 -7.14
N ASP A 236 -1.42 0.90 -6.15
CA ASP A 236 -0.36 -0.09 -6.35
C ASP A 236 -0.86 -1.24 -7.21
N LEU A 237 -2.02 -1.80 -6.87
CA LEU A 237 -2.63 -2.88 -7.65
C LEU A 237 -3.08 -2.39 -9.03
N TYR A 238 -3.67 -1.20 -9.11
CA TYR A 238 -4.09 -0.60 -10.38
C TYR A 238 -2.88 -0.37 -11.32
N ASN A 239 -1.80 0.23 -10.81
CA ASN A 239 -0.58 0.44 -11.58
C ASN A 239 0.06 -0.88 -12.00
N ALA A 240 0.09 -1.90 -11.12
CA ALA A 240 0.61 -3.23 -11.44
C ALA A 240 -0.08 -3.82 -12.68
N ILE A 241 -1.42 -3.76 -12.70
CA ILE A 241 -2.23 -4.32 -13.79
C ILE A 241 -1.96 -3.55 -15.09
N LEU A 242 -2.01 -2.22 -15.06
CA LEU A 242 -1.80 -1.41 -16.26
C LEU A 242 -0.39 -1.59 -16.83
N LEU A 243 0.64 -1.57 -15.99
CA LEU A 243 2.02 -1.77 -16.42
C LEU A 243 2.22 -3.17 -17.01
N THR A 244 1.64 -4.19 -16.38
CA THR A 244 1.70 -5.59 -16.86
C THR A 244 1.03 -5.72 -18.22
N ILE A 245 -0.21 -5.23 -18.37
CA ILE A 245 -0.94 -5.29 -19.65
C ILE A 245 -0.19 -4.50 -20.74
N LYS A 246 0.31 -3.30 -20.42
CA LYS A 246 1.09 -2.51 -21.38
C LYS A 246 2.37 -3.24 -21.81
N ALA A 247 3.08 -3.85 -20.87
CA ALA A 247 4.34 -4.55 -21.15
C ALA A 247 4.13 -5.79 -22.03
N HIS A 248 3.08 -6.56 -21.78
CA HIS A 248 2.83 -7.83 -22.49
C HIS A 248 1.94 -7.71 -23.73
N HIS A 249 1.04 -6.72 -23.77
CA HIS A 249 0.00 -6.59 -24.80
C HIS A 249 -0.05 -5.20 -25.46
N GLY A 250 0.86 -4.30 -25.08
CA GLY A 250 0.97 -2.96 -25.65
C GLY A 250 -0.25 -2.08 -25.36
N VAL A 251 -0.33 -0.96 -26.10
CA VAL A 251 -1.44 -0.01 -25.98
C VAL A 251 -2.78 -0.64 -26.36
N ASN A 252 -2.79 -1.54 -27.35
CA ASN A 252 -4.00 -2.26 -27.74
C ASN A 252 -4.55 -3.13 -26.60
N GLY A 253 -3.67 -3.75 -25.81
CA GLY A 253 -4.07 -4.47 -24.60
C GLY A 253 -4.72 -3.54 -23.57
N LEU A 254 -4.21 -2.33 -23.39
CA LEU A 254 -4.83 -1.35 -22.49
C LEU A 254 -6.23 -0.92 -22.97
N LEU A 255 -6.39 -0.70 -24.28
CA LEU A 255 -7.70 -0.38 -24.87
C LEU A 255 -8.68 -1.55 -24.71
N ALA A 256 -8.22 -2.78 -24.92
CA ALA A 256 -9.02 -3.98 -24.71
C ALA A 256 -9.41 -4.17 -23.24
N LEU A 257 -8.49 -3.92 -22.30
CA LEU A 257 -8.79 -3.92 -20.88
C LEU A 257 -9.83 -2.85 -20.55
N GLY A 258 -9.68 -1.63 -21.11
CA GLY A 258 -10.62 -0.54 -20.92
C GLY A 258 -12.03 -0.85 -21.43
N ARG A 259 -12.16 -1.68 -22.47
CA ARG A 259 -13.46 -2.21 -22.93
C ARG A 259 -14.03 -3.27 -21.98
N SER A 260 -13.18 -4.05 -21.33
CA SER A 260 -13.62 -5.06 -20.37
C SER A 260 -14.07 -4.45 -19.03
N MET A 261 -13.64 -3.22 -18.74
CA MET A 261 -13.88 -2.48 -17.49
C MET A 261 -15.15 -1.66 -17.43
#